data_AF-A0A0S8L329-F1
#
_entry.id   AF-A0A0S8L329-F1
#
_cell.length_a   1.000
_cell.length_b   1.000
_cell.length_c   1.000
_cell.angle_alpha   90.00
_cell.angle_beta   90.00
_cell.angle_gamma   90.00
#
_symmetry.space_group_name_H-M   'P 1'
#
loop_
_entity.id
_entity.type
_entity.pdbx_description
1 polymer ?
#
loop_
_entity_poly.entity_id
_entity_poly.type
_entity_poly.pdbx_seq_one_letter_code
_entity_poly.pdbx_strand_id
1 'polypeptide(L)'
;MGRYRAVFDGNGMLAEYEDEELVWLREDYKPPNASDLAKPMVIRDIEPYKNMIDGRMISSRSEHRELLRRHNCVEIGNEKMETKPIVPKKVDRRQVLHQQLADMSDRQANKIIKKALKGR
;
A
#
# COMPACT_ATOMS: atom_id res chain seq x y z
N MET A 1 -8.44 -49.85 -31.41
CA MET A 1 -9.20 -48.91 -32.26
C MET A 1 -8.53 -47.57 -32.08
N GLY A 2 -7.88 -47.07 -33.13
CA GLY A 2 -7.02 -45.89 -33.02
C GLY A 2 -7.81 -44.64 -32.61
N ARG A 3 -7.15 -43.70 -31.95
CA ARG A 3 -7.79 -42.46 -31.48
C ARG A 3 -7.74 -41.41 -32.59
N TYR A 4 -8.90 -41.18 -33.20
CA TYR A 4 -9.09 -40.12 -34.18
C TYR A 4 -9.45 -38.79 -33.51
N ARG A 5 -8.80 -37.70 -33.90
CA ARG A 5 -9.13 -36.33 -33.47
C ARG A 5 -8.98 -35.34 -34.62
N ALA A 6 -10.03 -34.60 -34.93
CA ALA A 6 -9.99 -33.46 -35.85
C ALA A 6 -10.12 -32.13 -35.10
N VAL A 7 -9.41 -31.11 -35.55
CA VAL A 7 -9.42 -29.72 -35.04
C VAL A 7 -10.02 -28.83 -36.11
N PHE A 8 -10.96 -27.96 -35.73
CA PHE A 8 -11.67 -27.05 -36.62
C PHE A 8 -11.50 -25.60 -36.16
N ASP A 9 -11.48 -24.66 -37.12
CA ASP A 9 -11.53 -23.21 -36.90
C ASP A 9 -12.68 -22.57 -37.72
N GLY A 10 -12.75 -21.24 -37.75
CA GLY A 10 -13.80 -20.51 -38.48
C GLY A 10 -13.80 -20.71 -40.00
N ASN A 11 -12.71 -21.25 -40.57
CA ASN A 11 -12.56 -21.54 -41.99
C ASN A 11 -12.73 -23.05 -42.30
N GLY A 12 -13.13 -23.85 -41.31
CA GLY A 12 -13.38 -25.29 -41.47
C GLY A 12 -12.31 -26.15 -40.79
N MET A 13 -12.00 -27.31 -41.37
CA MET A 13 -11.05 -28.25 -40.78
C MET A 13 -9.64 -27.68 -40.82
N LEU A 14 -8.97 -27.66 -39.67
CA LEU A 14 -7.64 -27.13 -39.50
C LEU A 14 -6.59 -28.23 -39.45
N ALA A 15 -6.83 -29.29 -38.67
CA ALA A 15 -5.87 -30.39 -38.50
C ALA A 15 -6.55 -31.72 -38.19
N GLU A 16 -5.93 -32.82 -38.59
CA GLU A 16 -6.37 -34.19 -38.36
C GLU A 16 -5.27 -34.98 -37.66
N TYR A 17 -5.66 -35.74 -36.64
CA TYR A 17 -4.75 -36.56 -35.85
C TYR A 17 -5.28 -38.00 -35.80
N GLU A 18 -4.41 -38.96 -36.06
CA GLU A 18 -4.64 -40.39 -35.86
C GLU A 18 -3.59 -40.92 -34.89
N ASP A 19 -4.03 -41.60 -33.82
CA ASP A 19 -3.14 -42.13 -32.78
C ASP A 19 -2.17 -41.09 -32.21
N GLU A 20 -2.67 -39.85 -32.05
CA GLU A 20 -1.96 -38.67 -31.55
C GLU A 20 -0.89 -38.10 -32.51
N GLU A 21 -0.71 -38.70 -33.69
CA GLU A 21 0.13 -38.18 -34.75
C GLU A 21 -0.65 -37.25 -35.67
N LEU A 22 -0.05 -36.12 -36.05
CA LEU A 22 -0.64 -35.16 -37.00
C LEU A 22 -0.56 -35.77 -38.41
N VAL A 23 -1.71 -36.11 -38.98
CA VAL A 23 -1.80 -36.74 -40.31
C VAL A 23 -2.09 -35.70 -41.39
N TRP A 24 -2.82 -34.64 -41.06
CA TRP A 24 -3.15 -33.57 -42.00
C TRP A 24 -3.19 -32.21 -41.31
N LEU A 25 -2.71 -31.19 -42.01
CA LEU A 25 -2.75 -29.79 -41.59
C LEU A 25 -3.11 -28.94 -42.80
N ARG A 26 -4.02 -27.99 -42.62
CA ARG A 26 -4.42 -27.09 -43.70
C ARG A 26 -3.21 -26.25 -44.17
N GLU A 27 -2.98 -26.21 -45.48
CA GLU A 27 -1.77 -25.61 -46.09
C GLU A 27 -1.62 -24.10 -45.83
N ASP A 28 -2.73 -23.38 -45.63
CA ASP A 28 -2.75 -21.94 -45.38
C ASP A 28 -2.62 -21.59 -43.88
N TYR A 29 -2.50 -22.59 -43.00
CA TYR A 29 -2.36 -22.35 -41.57
C TYR A 29 -1.03 -21.67 -41.26
N LYS A 30 -1.12 -20.45 -40.73
CA LYS A 30 0.02 -19.73 -40.17
C LYS A 30 -0.07 -19.78 -38.65
N PRO A 31 0.85 -20.49 -37.96
CA PRO A 31 0.84 -20.50 -36.51
C PRO A 31 1.00 -19.07 -35.99
N PRO A 32 0.24 -18.67 -34.95
CA PRO A 32 0.41 -17.35 -34.35
C PRO A 32 1.82 -17.23 -33.76
N ASN A 33 2.42 -16.04 -33.85
CA ASN A 33 3.76 -15.76 -33.32
C ASN A 33 3.87 -15.97 -31.79
N ALA A 34 2.74 -16.03 -31.09
CA ALA A 34 2.65 -16.37 -29.69
C ALA A 34 1.50 -17.36 -29.51
N SER A 35 1.64 -18.29 -28.56
CA SER A 35 0.54 -19.15 -28.15
C SER A 35 -0.62 -18.29 -27.60
N ASP A 36 -1.86 -18.65 -27.93
CA ASP A 36 -3.05 -18.06 -27.30
C ASP A 36 -3.17 -18.39 -25.80
N LEU A 37 -2.35 -19.35 -25.33
CA LEU A 37 -2.21 -19.67 -23.93
C LEU A 37 -1.58 -18.50 -23.17
N ALA A 38 -2.18 -18.18 -22.02
CA ALA A 38 -1.60 -17.24 -21.07
C ALA A 38 -0.18 -17.70 -20.69
N LYS A 39 0.81 -16.89 -21.04
CA LYS A 39 2.20 -17.15 -20.65
C LYS A 39 2.30 -17.08 -19.13
N PRO A 40 2.97 -18.04 -18.45
CA PRO A 40 3.21 -17.93 -17.02
C PRO A 40 4.01 -16.66 -16.75
N MET A 41 3.40 -15.72 -16.04
CA MET A 41 4.06 -14.48 -15.63
C MET A 41 4.90 -14.77 -14.39
N VAL A 42 6.21 -14.89 -14.57
CA VAL A 42 7.14 -15.11 -13.45
C VAL A 42 7.48 -13.74 -12.84
N ILE A 43 6.88 -13.45 -11.68
CA ILE A 43 7.17 -12.24 -10.90
C ILE A 43 8.17 -12.62 -9.81
N ARG A 44 9.31 -11.91 -9.76
CA ARG A 44 10.31 -12.10 -8.70
C ARG A 44 9.81 -11.52 -7.39
N ASP A 45 10.19 -12.13 -6.27
CA ASP A 45 9.82 -11.65 -4.93
C ASP A 45 10.40 -10.24 -4.68
N ILE A 46 11.73 -10.13 -4.67
CA ILE A 46 12.46 -8.85 -4.59
C ILE A 46 13.64 -8.85 -5.56
N GLU A 47 14.17 -7.67 -5.85
CA GLU A 47 15.45 -7.57 -6.52
C GLU A 47 16.56 -7.98 -5.53
N PRO A 48 17.41 -8.97 -5.86
CA PRO A 48 18.45 -9.41 -4.95
C PRO A 48 19.45 -8.30 -4.64
N TYR A 49 19.81 -8.12 -3.38
CA TYR A 49 20.75 -7.09 -2.95
C TYR A 49 21.71 -7.61 -1.89
N LYS A 50 22.86 -6.94 -1.77
CA LYS A 50 23.85 -7.22 -0.73
C LYS A 50 23.47 -6.47 0.54
N ASN A 51 23.26 -7.18 1.64
CA ASN A 51 22.99 -6.51 2.91
C ASN A 51 24.26 -5.79 3.43
N MET A 52 24.05 -4.83 4.34
CA MET A 52 25.14 -4.01 4.89
C MET A 52 25.71 -4.51 6.21
N ILE A 53 25.11 -5.53 6.82
CA ILE A 53 25.50 -6.01 8.15
C ILE A 53 26.63 -7.02 8.03
N ASP A 54 26.44 -8.07 7.22
CA ASP A 54 27.41 -9.14 7.02
C ASP A 54 27.87 -9.26 5.55
N GLY A 55 27.24 -8.52 4.63
CA GLY A 55 27.59 -8.54 3.22
C GLY A 55 27.00 -9.73 2.44
N ARG A 56 26.07 -10.49 3.01
CA ARG A 56 25.40 -11.59 2.32
C ARG A 56 24.38 -11.07 1.30
N MET A 57 24.23 -11.80 0.20
CA MET A 57 23.15 -11.57 -0.77
C MET A 57 21.81 -12.04 -0.22
N ILE A 58 20.82 -11.16 -0.27
CA ILE A 58 19.42 -11.41 0.09
C ILE A 58 18.61 -11.49 -1.20
N SER A 59 17.88 -12.59 -1.38
CA SER A 59 17.15 -12.89 -2.63
C SER A 59 15.63 -12.92 -2.47
N SER A 60 15.15 -12.92 -1.22
CA SER A 60 13.73 -13.00 -0.87
C SER A 60 13.36 -12.12 0.33
N ARG A 61 12.07 -11.79 0.46
CA ARG A 61 11.54 -11.04 1.61
C ARG A 61 11.62 -11.81 2.93
N SER A 62 11.52 -13.14 2.88
CA SER A 62 11.67 -13.99 4.06
C SER A 62 13.08 -13.89 4.64
N GLU A 63 14.11 -14.01 3.79
CA GLU A 63 15.51 -13.82 4.17
C GLU A 63 15.76 -12.42 4.75
N HIS A 64 15.19 -11.38 4.13
CA HIS A 64 15.30 -10.01 4.64
C HIS A 64 14.73 -9.87 6.06
N ARG A 65 13.50 -10.35 6.30
CA ARG A 65 12.86 -10.29 7.62
C ARG A 65 13.62 -11.07 8.68
N GLU A 66 14.19 -12.21 8.31
CA GLU A 66 14.99 -13.02 9.23
C GLU A 66 16.30 -12.32 9.60
N LEU A 67 17.00 -11.73 8.62
CA LEU A 67 18.18 -10.91 8.86
C LEU A 67 17.87 -9.78 9.85
N LEU A 68 16.80 -9.01 9.61
CA LEU A 68 16.39 -7.93 10.50
C LEU A 68 16.12 -8.43 11.92
N ARG A 69 15.39 -9.55 12.08
CA ARG A 69 15.12 -10.15 13.40
C ARG A 69 16.38 -10.62 14.12
N ARG A 70 17.29 -11.32 13.42
CA ARG A 70 18.54 -11.83 14.02
C ARG A 70 19.45 -10.70 14.50
N HIS A 71 19.46 -9.57 13.79
CA HIS A 71 20.29 -8.41 14.13
C HIS A 71 19.54 -7.33 14.93
N ASN A 72 18.33 -7.64 15.43
CA ASN A 72 17.49 -6.71 16.19
C ASN A 72 17.29 -5.35 15.46
N CYS A 73 17.19 -5.41 14.14
CA CYS A 73 16.94 -4.26 13.26
C CYS A 73 15.46 -4.19 12.89
N VAL A 74 14.98 -2.97 12.62
CA VAL A 74 13.61 -2.71 12.15
C VAL A 74 13.70 -1.96 10.83
N GLU A 75 12.77 -2.26 9.92
CA GLU A 75 12.68 -1.59 8.62
C GLU A 75 12.14 -0.16 8.78
N ILE A 76 12.81 0.82 8.17
CA ILE A 76 12.39 2.21 8.16
C ILE A 76 11.11 2.33 7.31
N GLY A 77 10.12 3.08 7.80
CA GLY A 77 8.79 3.24 7.20
C GLY A 77 7.73 2.33 7.81
N ASN A 78 8.10 1.39 8.68
CA ASN A 78 7.17 0.56 9.46
C ASN A 78 6.92 1.11 10.87
N GLU A 79 7.46 2.29 11.20
CA GLU A 79 7.16 2.96 12.46
C GLU A 79 5.71 3.43 12.54
N LYS A 80 5.09 3.26 13.71
CA LYS A 80 3.81 3.89 14.00
C LYS A 80 4.05 5.36 14.35
N MET A 81 3.60 6.27 13.48
CA MET A 81 3.52 7.69 13.84
C MET A 81 2.35 7.87 14.80
N GLU A 82 2.62 7.92 16.10
CA GLU A 82 1.61 8.29 17.08
C GLU A 82 1.34 9.80 17.03
N THR A 83 0.31 10.20 16.29
CA THR A 83 -0.26 11.55 16.39
C THR A 83 -1.05 11.64 17.70
N LYS A 84 -0.40 12.11 18.77
CA LYS A 84 -1.14 12.50 19.98
C LYS A 84 -2.07 13.66 19.61
N PRO A 85 -3.40 13.50 19.71
CA PRO A 85 -4.30 14.61 19.43
C PRO A 85 -3.99 15.73 20.42
N ILE A 86 -3.77 16.95 19.91
CA ILE A 86 -3.64 18.14 20.73
C ILE A 86 -5.02 18.38 21.34
N VAL A 87 -5.26 17.79 22.50
CA VAL A 87 -6.47 18.06 23.27
C VAL A 87 -6.38 19.50 23.78
N PRO A 88 -7.32 20.38 23.43
CA PRO A 88 -7.36 21.71 24.02
C PRO A 88 -7.53 21.54 25.53
N LYS A 89 -6.59 22.10 26.31
CA LYS A 89 -6.72 22.07 27.77
C LYS A 89 -8.04 22.72 28.14
N LYS A 90 -8.87 22.03 28.96
CA LYS A 90 -10.07 22.64 29.53
C LYS A 90 -9.63 23.80 30.40
N VAL A 91 -9.79 25.02 29.89
CA VAL A 91 -9.43 26.23 30.63
C VAL A 91 -10.52 26.45 31.68
N ASP A 92 -10.15 26.51 32.96
CA ASP A 92 -11.10 26.86 34.01
C ASP A 92 -11.45 28.34 33.87
N ARG A 93 -12.65 28.59 33.33
CA ARG A 93 -13.16 29.93 33.08
C ARG A 93 -13.14 30.80 34.34
N ARG A 94 -13.35 30.23 35.53
CA ARG A 94 -13.28 31.00 36.78
C ARG A 94 -11.87 31.49 37.04
N GLN A 95 -10.86 30.62 36.90
CA GLN A 95 -9.45 31.00 37.10
C GLN A 95 -9.00 32.06 36.11
N VAL A 96 -9.40 31.94 34.83
CA VAL A 96 -9.10 32.95 33.81
C VAL A 96 -9.73 34.30 34.17
N LEU A 97 -10.98 34.31 34.61
CA LEU A 97 -11.66 35.54 35.03
C LEU A 97 -11.02 36.16 36.26
N HIS A 98 -10.63 35.36 37.25
CA HIS A 98 -9.92 35.85 38.44
C HIS A 98 -8.58 36.50 38.06
N GLN A 99 -7.81 35.88 37.16
CA GLN A 99 -6.57 36.45 36.66
C GLN A 99 -6.81 37.76 35.90
N GLN A 100 -7.79 37.78 35.00
CA GLN A 100 -8.15 38.98 34.23
C GLN A 100 -8.63 40.15 35.11
N LEU A 101 -9.30 39.85 36.23
CA LEU A 101 -9.73 40.85 37.21
C LEU A 101 -8.55 41.33 38.05
N ALA A 102 -7.61 40.45 38.40
CA ALA A 102 -6.40 40.80 39.15
C ALA A 102 -5.44 41.69 38.35
N ASP A 103 -5.35 41.46 37.03
CA ASP A 103 -4.49 42.22 36.12
C ASP A 103 -5.16 43.52 35.61
N MET A 104 -6.37 43.82 36.07
CA MET A 104 -7.14 44.98 35.61
C MET A 104 -6.65 46.27 36.25
N SER A 105 -6.35 47.28 35.43
CA SER A 105 -6.02 48.62 35.94
C SER A 105 -7.26 49.38 36.44
N ASP A 106 -7.07 50.28 37.40
CA ASP A 106 -8.15 51.10 37.98
C ASP A 106 -8.95 51.88 36.93
N ARG A 107 -8.32 52.30 35.83
CA ARG A 107 -9.00 52.97 34.70
C ARG A 107 -9.97 52.03 33.98
N GLN A 108 -9.60 50.76 33.81
CA GLN A 108 -10.47 49.75 33.20
C GLN A 108 -11.62 49.38 34.15
N ALA A 109 -11.33 49.22 35.44
CA ALA A 109 -12.35 48.96 36.46
C ALA A 109 -13.40 50.09 36.48
N ASN A 110 -12.97 51.36 36.53
CA ASN A 110 -13.86 52.52 36.51
C ASN A 110 -14.70 52.62 35.23
N LYS A 111 -14.15 52.22 34.08
CA LYS A 111 -14.88 52.19 32.80
C LYS A 111 -15.98 51.10 32.81
N ILE A 112 -15.70 49.94 33.40
CA ILE A 112 -16.69 48.85 33.55
C ILE A 112 -17.80 49.27 34.50
N ILE A 113 -17.46 49.85 35.66
CA ILE A 113 -18.42 50.36 36.63
C ILE A 113 -19.33 51.41 35.98
N LYS A 114 -18.76 52.35 35.24
CA LYS A 114 -19.53 53.38 34.50
C LYS A 114 -20.47 52.76 33.47
N LYS A 115 -20.08 51.67 32.80
CA LYS A 115 -20.92 50.96 31.83
C LYS A 115 -22.05 50.19 32.52
N ALA A 116 -21.79 49.59 33.69
CA ALA A 116 -22.78 48.88 34.49
C ALA A 116 -23.84 49.83 35.10
N LEU A 117 -23.43 51.03 35.53
CA LEU A 117 -24.32 52.05 36.06
C LEU A 117 -25.19 52.72 34.98
N LYS A 118 -24.70 52.80 33.74
CA LYS A 118 -25.42 53.41 32.60
C LYS A 118 -26.49 52.48 31.99
N GLY A 119 -26.48 51.20 32.35
CA GLY A 119 -27.42 50.18 31.86
C GLY A 119 -28.57 49.87 32.81
N ARG A 120 -28.82 50.71 33.82
CA ARG A 120 -29.97 50.66 34.72
C ARG A 120 -30.87 51.86 34.50
#